data_AF-A0A4Z2J788-F1
#
_entry.id   AF-A0A4Z2J788-F1
#
_cell.length_a   1.000
_cell.length_b   1.000
_cell.length_c   1.000
_cell.angle_alpha   90.00
_cell.angle_beta   90.00
_cell.angle_gamma   90.00
#
_symmetry.space_group_name_H-M   'P 1'
#
loop_
_entity.id
_entity.type
_entity.pdbx_description
1 polymer ?
#
loop_
_entity_poly.entity_id
_entity_poly.type
_entity_poly.pdbx_seq_one_letter_code
_entity_poly.pdbx_strand_id
1 'polypeptide(L)'
;MEWGQIDPKVSPAPSQPPAASQNFNHEPTPAPVQPAAAAAAAPPPSAGKRYRAVYDYAAADEDEVSFVDGDVIIDVQQIDEGWMYGRVERTGQQGMLPSNYVESI
;
A
#
# COMPACT_ATOMS: atom_id res chain seq x y z
N MET A 1 -42.27 -8.83 -11.78
CA MET A 1 -41.20 -7.95 -12.29
C MET A 1 -39.97 -8.26 -11.46
N GLU A 2 -39.14 -9.10 -12.06
CA GLU A 2 -37.92 -9.70 -11.55
C GLU A 2 -36.76 -8.78 -11.93
N TRP A 3 -36.02 -8.21 -10.96
CA TRP A 3 -34.67 -7.61 -11.05
C TRP A 3 -34.25 -7.25 -9.60
N GLY A 4 -33.14 -7.65 -9.00
CA GLY A 4 -32.01 -8.46 -9.40
C GLY A 4 -31.18 -8.77 -8.13
N GLN A 5 -30.65 -9.98 -8.10
CA GLN A 5 -29.50 -10.46 -7.34
C GLN A 5 -28.68 -9.37 -6.62
N ILE A 6 -28.72 -9.34 -5.28
CA ILE A 6 -27.73 -8.59 -4.49
C ILE A 6 -26.44 -9.42 -4.44
N ASP A 7 -25.42 -8.96 -5.14
CA ASP A 7 -24.08 -9.52 -5.11
C ASP A 7 -23.55 -9.60 -3.66
N PRO A 8 -22.92 -10.71 -3.27
CA PRO A 8 -22.30 -10.81 -1.96
C PRO A 8 -21.05 -9.91 -1.92
N LYS A 9 -21.01 -8.98 -0.96
CA LYS A 9 -19.82 -8.28 -0.46
C LYS A 9 -19.23 -7.19 -1.38
N VAL A 10 -20.03 -6.17 -1.71
CA VAL A 10 -19.47 -4.82 -1.77
C VAL A 10 -19.28 -4.38 -0.32
N SER A 11 -18.09 -4.66 0.24
CA SER A 11 -17.67 -4.06 1.51
C SER A 11 -17.82 -2.55 1.34
N PRO A 12 -18.54 -1.83 2.21
CA PRO A 12 -18.43 -0.38 2.23
C PRO A 12 -16.98 -0.08 2.60
N ALA A 13 -16.19 0.42 1.64
CA ALA A 13 -14.87 0.96 1.95
C ALA A 13 -15.07 1.96 3.10
N PRO A 14 -14.45 1.74 4.27
CA PRO A 14 -14.62 2.66 5.38
C PRO A 14 -14.17 4.04 4.89
N SER A 15 -15.00 5.05 5.13
CA SER A 15 -14.78 6.43 4.69
C SER A 15 -13.30 6.77 4.85
N GLN A 16 -12.61 6.92 3.72
CA GLN A 16 -11.19 7.26 3.71
C GLN A 16 -11.02 8.44 4.67
N PRO A 17 -10.15 8.37 5.69
CA PRO A 17 -9.77 9.58 6.38
C PRO A 17 -9.29 10.55 5.29
N PRO A 18 -9.69 11.84 5.32
CA PRO A 18 -9.17 12.77 4.35
C PRO A 18 -7.65 12.67 4.45
N ALA A 19 -7.01 12.20 3.37
CA ALA A 19 -5.57 12.28 3.23
C ALA A 19 -5.27 13.74 3.49
N ALA A 20 -4.62 14.02 4.63
CA ALA A 20 -4.26 15.36 4.98
C ALA A 20 -3.53 15.91 3.77
N SER A 21 -4.10 16.96 3.14
CA SER A 21 -3.43 17.74 2.12
C SER A 21 -2.25 18.45 2.78
N GLN A 22 -1.23 17.68 3.14
CA GLN A 22 0.06 18.19 3.53
C GLN A 22 0.75 18.47 2.21
N ASN A 23 0.59 19.71 1.78
CA ASN A 23 1.20 20.32 0.62
C ASN A 23 2.73 20.22 0.75
N PHE A 24 3.30 19.06 0.42
CA PHE A 24 4.73 18.88 0.31
C PHE A 24 5.17 19.40 -1.04
N ASN A 25 5.42 20.72 -1.06
CA ASN A 25 6.07 21.42 -2.15
C ASN A 25 7.51 20.88 -2.32
N HIS A 26 7.65 19.75 -3.00
CA HIS A 26 8.93 19.26 -3.49
C HIS A 26 9.14 19.82 -4.89
N GLU A 27 9.91 20.90 -4.97
CA GLU A 27 10.56 21.34 -6.21
C GLU A 27 11.24 20.15 -6.91
N PRO A 28 11.14 20.03 -8.25
CA PRO A 28 11.93 19.06 -8.97
C PRO A 28 13.36 19.59 -9.08
N THR A 29 14.22 19.28 -8.11
CA THR A 29 15.66 19.40 -8.34
C THR A 29 16.10 18.29 -9.30
N PRO A 30 16.68 18.59 -10.47
CA PRO A 30 17.27 17.57 -11.32
C PRO A 30 18.67 17.24 -10.77
N ALA A 31 18.90 15.99 -10.38
CA ALA A 31 20.21 15.50 -9.98
C ALA A 31 20.42 14.06 -10.51
N PRO A 32 21.66 13.65 -10.78
CA PRO A 32 22.19 13.39 -12.12
C PRO A 32 22.11 11.91 -12.51
N VAL A 33 22.31 11.65 -13.81
CA VAL A 33 22.55 10.32 -14.40
C VAL A 33 23.54 9.50 -13.56
N GLN A 34 23.06 8.46 -12.87
CA GLN A 34 23.94 7.50 -12.18
C GLN A 34 24.25 6.34 -13.13
N PRO A 35 25.53 6.03 -13.41
CA PRO A 35 25.91 4.82 -14.12
C PRO A 35 25.56 3.60 -13.26
N ALA A 36 25.06 2.54 -13.90
CA ALA A 36 24.60 1.30 -13.27
C ALA A 36 25.65 0.67 -12.34
N ALA A 37 25.62 1.00 -11.03
CA ALA A 37 26.30 0.30 -9.94
C ALA A 37 25.91 0.87 -8.56
N ALA A 38 24.66 0.69 -8.15
CA ALA A 38 24.30 0.71 -6.74
C ALA A 38 23.12 -0.24 -6.55
N ALA A 39 23.46 -1.52 -6.38
CA ALA A 39 22.55 -2.49 -5.81
C ALA A 39 22.03 -1.88 -4.50
N ALA A 40 20.72 -1.65 -4.48
CA ALA A 40 19.86 -1.66 -3.33
C ALA A 40 20.61 -1.82 -2.00
N ALA A 41 20.80 -0.71 -1.28
CA ALA A 41 20.59 -0.78 0.15
C ALA A 41 19.09 -1.05 0.35
N ALA A 42 18.65 -2.24 -0.02
CA ALA A 42 17.41 -2.78 0.50
C ALA A 42 17.61 -2.71 2.02
N PRO A 43 16.68 -2.12 2.78
CA PRO A 43 16.66 -2.35 4.21
C PRO A 43 16.78 -3.87 4.41
N PRO A 44 17.50 -4.34 5.46
CA PRO A 44 17.59 -5.77 5.73
C PRO A 44 16.18 -6.34 5.59
N PRO A 45 15.98 -7.46 4.86
CA PRO A 45 14.64 -7.98 4.64
C PRO A 45 14.01 -8.03 6.03
N SER A 46 12.89 -7.33 6.20
CA SER A 46 12.06 -7.40 7.41
C SER A 46 11.50 -8.81 7.44
N ALA A 47 12.36 -9.80 7.69
CA ALA A 47 12.24 -11.21 7.33
C ALA A 47 11.28 -11.96 8.26
N GLY A 48 10.26 -11.27 8.77
CA GLY A 48 9.28 -11.88 9.66
C GLY A 48 7.98 -11.11 9.83
N LYS A 49 7.84 -9.88 9.32
CA LYS A 49 6.57 -9.15 9.47
C LYS A 49 5.72 -9.31 8.23
N ARG A 50 4.68 -10.14 8.35
CA ARG A 50 3.64 -10.30 7.35
C ARG A 50 2.36 -9.69 7.86
N TYR A 51 1.59 -9.13 6.95
CA TYR A 51 0.28 -8.61 7.26
C TYR A 51 -0.72 -9.20 6.28
N ARG A 52 -1.97 -9.32 6.71
CA ARG A 52 -3.10 -9.65 5.86
C ARG A 52 -3.97 -8.43 5.67
N ALA A 53 -4.34 -8.13 4.43
CA ALA A 53 -5.36 -7.15 4.14
C ALA A 53 -6.71 -7.63 4.69
N VAL A 54 -7.35 -6.81 5.53
CA VAL A 54 -8.70 -7.07 6.07
C VAL A 54 -9.78 -6.35 5.29
N TYR A 55 -9.38 -5.43 4.41
CA TYR A 55 -10.25 -4.68 3.50
C TYR A 55 -9.59 -4.53 2.13
N ASP A 56 -10.40 -4.27 1.12
CA ASP A 56 -9.95 -3.81 -0.19
C ASP A 56 -9.40 -2.37 -0.13
N TYR A 57 -8.37 -2.11 -0.93
CA TYR A 57 -7.76 -0.80 -1.09
C TYR A 57 -7.33 -0.59 -2.54
N ALA A 58 -7.77 0.52 -3.12
CA ALA A 58 -7.30 1.00 -4.41
C ALA A 58 -6.28 2.12 -4.17
N ALA A 59 -5.11 1.99 -4.80
CA ALA A 59 -4.08 3.02 -4.78
C ALA A 59 -4.66 4.36 -5.24
N ALA A 60 -4.48 5.40 -4.45
CA ALA A 60 -4.88 6.76 -4.76
C ALA A 60 -3.83 7.45 -5.67
N ASP A 61 -2.55 7.09 -5.50
CA ASP A 61 -1.41 7.68 -6.19
C ASP A 61 -0.42 6.61 -6.69
N GLU A 62 0.55 7.02 -7.52
CA GLU A 62 1.53 6.13 -8.17
C GLU A 62 2.53 5.46 -7.19
N ASP A 63 2.74 6.07 -6.03
CA ASP A 63 3.60 5.54 -4.95
C ASP A 63 2.87 4.57 -4.01
N GLU A 64 1.56 4.37 -4.19
CA GLU A 64 0.72 3.49 -3.38
C GLU A 64 0.47 2.13 -4.04
N VAL A 65 0.04 1.13 -3.24
CA VAL A 65 -0.30 -0.21 -3.77
C VAL A 65 -1.78 -0.52 -3.62
N SER A 66 -2.35 -1.15 -4.64
CA SER A 66 -3.71 -1.71 -4.55
C SER A 66 -3.66 -3.15 -4.04
N PHE A 67 -4.59 -3.51 -3.14
CA PHE A 67 -4.73 -4.86 -2.59
C PHE A 67 -6.20 -5.18 -2.31
N VAL A 68 -6.52 -6.47 -2.21
CA VAL A 68 -7.88 -6.92 -1.85
C VAL A 68 -7.87 -7.62 -0.50
N ASP A 69 -9.05 -7.69 0.14
CA ASP A 69 -9.28 -8.54 1.32
C ASP A 69 -8.65 -9.93 1.15
N GLY A 70 -7.83 -10.32 2.13
CA GLY A 70 -7.09 -11.57 2.14
C GLY A 70 -5.70 -11.54 1.50
N ASP A 71 -5.31 -10.48 0.78
CA ASP A 71 -3.94 -10.34 0.26
C ASP A 71 -2.90 -10.31 1.39
N VAL A 72 -1.73 -10.90 1.15
CA VAL A 72 -0.60 -10.89 2.09
C VAL A 72 0.35 -9.76 1.71
N ILE A 73 0.73 -8.95 2.69
CA ILE A 73 1.72 -7.88 2.56
C ILE A 73 3.03 -8.34 3.23
N ILE A 74 4.12 -8.29 2.47
CA ILE A 74 5.47 -8.68 2.87
C ILE A 74 6.44 -7.50 2.71
N ASP A 75 7.70 -7.69 3.15
CA ASP A 75 8.75 -6.66 3.11
C ASP A 75 8.32 -5.33 3.76
N VAL A 76 7.51 -5.44 4.82
CA VAL A 76 6.82 -4.29 5.41
C VAL A 76 7.75 -3.42 6.26
N GLN A 77 7.63 -2.12 6.07
CA GLN A 77 8.29 -1.06 6.82
C GLN A 77 7.23 -0.11 7.39
N GLN A 78 7.27 0.13 8.70
CA GLN A 78 6.41 1.14 9.32
C GLN A 78 6.97 2.53 8.96
N ILE A 79 6.13 3.41 8.42
CA ILE A 79 6.50 4.80 8.15
C ILE A 79 6.08 5.65 9.35
N ASP A 80 4.79 5.63 9.67
CA ASP A 80 4.17 6.33 10.80
C ASP A 80 2.95 5.53 11.32
N GLU A 81 2.17 6.08 12.26
CA GLU A 81 0.97 5.42 12.82
C GLU A 81 -0.13 5.14 11.79
N GLY A 82 -0.21 5.93 10.72
CA GLY A 82 -1.25 5.78 9.68
C GLY A 82 -0.81 4.99 8.45
N TRP A 83 0.49 4.90 8.19
CA TRP A 83 1.03 4.45 6.91
C TRP A 83 2.18 3.45 7.05
N MET A 84 2.19 2.49 6.16
CA MET A 84 3.25 1.50 5.98
C MET A 84 3.68 1.48 4.52
N TYR A 85 4.89 1.00 4.29
CA TYR A 85 5.39 0.67 2.96
C TYR A 85 5.58 -0.84 2.89
N GLY A 86 5.08 -1.48 1.84
CA GLY A 86 5.09 -2.94 1.76
C GLY A 86 4.83 -3.45 0.35
N ARG A 87 4.99 -4.76 0.18
CA ARG A 87 4.79 -5.46 -1.09
C ARG A 87 3.60 -6.41 -1.00
N VAL A 88 2.66 -6.31 -1.94
CA VAL A 88 1.55 -7.25 -2.08
C VAL A 88 2.08 -8.54 -2.68
N GLU A 89 1.99 -9.66 -1.96
CA GLU A 89 2.54 -10.95 -2.40
C GLU A 89 1.87 -11.46 -3.69
N ARG A 90 0.55 -11.25 -3.84
CA ARG A 90 -0.22 -11.69 -5.02
C ARG A 90 0.20 -10.99 -6.32
N THR A 91 0.47 -9.68 -6.26
CA THR A 91 0.73 -8.87 -7.46
C THR A 91 2.20 -8.52 -7.64
N GLY A 92 3.02 -8.65 -6.59
CA GLY A 92 4.40 -8.20 -6.54
C GLY A 92 4.58 -6.68 -6.48
N GLN A 93 3.48 -5.91 -6.47
CA GLN A 93 3.52 -4.45 -6.40
C GLN A 93 3.95 -3.98 -5.01
N GLN A 94 4.67 -2.88 -4.95
CA GLN A 94 5.25 -2.34 -3.73
C GLN A 94 5.09 -0.81 -3.69
N GLY A 95 4.82 -0.29 -2.51
CA GLY A 95 4.36 1.09 -2.34
C GLY A 95 3.78 1.34 -0.95
N MET A 96 3.20 2.51 -0.76
CA MET A 96 2.52 2.91 0.45
C MET A 96 1.15 2.23 0.60
N LEU A 97 0.79 1.91 1.83
CA LEU A 97 -0.51 1.35 2.20
C LEU A 97 -0.95 1.84 3.59
N PRO A 98 -2.26 1.98 3.85
CA PRO A 98 -2.77 2.36 5.15
C PRO A 98 -2.63 1.23 6.18
N SER A 99 -2.06 1.52 7.34
CA SER A 99 -1.84 0.53 8.40
C SER A 99 -3.13 -0.06 8.96
N ASN A 100 -4.22 0.72 9.00
CA ASN A 100 -5.52 0.28 9.52
C ASN A 100 -6.27 -0.70 8.60
N TYR A 101 -5.76 -0.96 7.40
CA TYR A 101 -6.37 -1.88 6.43
C TYR A 101 -5.73 -3.27 6.45
N VAL A 102 -4.71 -3.45 7.27
CA VAL A 102 -3.94 -4.67 7.35
C VAL A 102 -3.73 -5.09 8.80
N GLU A 103 -3.72 -6.39 9.07
CA GLU A 103 -3.47 -6.96 10.39
C GLU A 103 -2.21 -7.82 10.36
N SER A 104 -1.40 -7.80 11.43
CA SER A 104 -0.23 -8.68 11.52
C SER A 104 -0.67 -10.15 11.62
N ILE A 105 0.00 -11.03 10.87
CA ILE A 105 -0.28 -12.48 10.88
C ILE A 105 0.95 -13.32 11.25
#